data_AF-A0A657ITZ1-F1
#
_entry.id   AF-A0A657ITZ1-F1
#
_cell.length_a   1.000
_cell.length_b   1.000
_cell.length_c   1.000
_cell.angle_alpha   90.00
_cell.angle_beta   90.00
_cell.angle_gamma   90.00
#
_symmetry.space_group_name_H-M   'P 1'
#
loop_
_entity.id
_entity.type
_entity.pdbx_description
1 polymer ?
#
loop_
_entity_poly.entity_id
_entity_poly.type
_entity_poly.pdbx_seq_one_letter_code
_entity_poly.pdbx_strand_id
1 'polypeptide(L)'
;MGGAKTEVTGQTRHVLIEAAHFEEVSIARTRRRHRLPSEASKRFERGVDPQVAAAAAQRAVELLEELSGARAEDGVTDVGTAVKPRQITLPVG
;
A
#
# COMPACT_ATOMS: atom_id res chain seq x y z
N MET A 1 -2.83 10.70 -2.60
CA MET A 1 -1.58 11.31 -3.11
C MET A 1 -0.79 11.73 -1.88
N GLY A 2 0.54 11.56 -1.91
CA GLY A 2 1.38 11.95 -0.78
C GLY A 2 1.39 13.46 -0.55
N GLY A 3 1.89 13.88 0.62
CA GLY A 3 2.07 15.29 0.95
C GLY A 3 3.41 15.82 0.44
N ALA A 4 3.43 17.05 -0.08
CA ALA A 4 4.65 17.69 -0.56
C ALA A 4 5.73 17.87 0.53
N LYS A 5 5.32 18.05 1.79
CA LYS A 5 6.26 18.24 2.91
C LYS A 5 7.06 16.98 3.28
N THR A 6 6.55 15.80 2.93
CA THR A 6 7.14 14.50 3.29
C THR A 6 7.62 13.74 2.05
N GLU A 7 7.71 14.42 0.90
CA GLU A 7 8.23 13.84 -0.32
C GLU A 7 9.71 13.49 -0.15
N VAL A 8 10.11 12.35 -0.71
CA VAL A 8 11.52 11.93 -0.74
C VAL A 8 12.28 12.88 -1.65
N THR A 9 13.41 13.40 -1.17
CA THR A 9 14.30 14.28 -1.93
C THR A 9 15.71 13.71 -1.95
N GLY A 10 16.63 14.34 -2.69
CA GLY A 10 18.05 13.97 -2.66
C GLY A 10 18.73 14.13 -1.29
N GLN A 11 18.08 14.80 -0.33
CA GLN A 11 18.59 14.95 1.04
C GLN A 11 18.01 13.92 2.02
N THR A 12 17.05 13.10 1.59
CA THR A 12 16.38 12.14 2.47
C THR A 12 17.36 11.05 2.93
N ARG A 13 17.37 10.82 4.25
CA ARG A 13 18.21 9.79 4.89
C ARG A 13 17.40 8.66 5.50
N HIS A 14 16.15 8.93 5.84
CA HIS A 14 15.24 7.98 6.47
C HIS A 14 13.89 8.05 5.77
N VAL A 15 13.31 6.89 5.50
CA VAL A 15 11.99 6.76 4.88
C VAL A 15 11.16 5.77 5.67
N LEU A 16 9.86 6.00 5.72
CA LEU A 16 8.88 5.04 6.19
C LEU A 16 8.11 4.51 4.97
N ILE A 17 7.97 3.19 4.88
CA ILE A 17 7.18 2.56 3.81
C ILE A 17 5.75 2.37 4.28
N GLU A 18 4.81 2.99 3.56
CA GLU A 18 3.38 2.81 3.76
C GLU A 18 2.84 1.79 2.76
N ALA A 19 2.26 0.70 3.25
CA ALA A 19 1.45 -0.23 2.48
C ALA A 19 0.13 -0.48 3.22
N ALA A 20 -0.99 -0.24 2.55
CA ALA A 20 -2.30 -0.25 3.19
C ALA A 20 -3.41 -0.71 2.24
N HIS A 21 -4.48 -1.20 2.83
CA HIS A 21 -5.77 -1.43 2.17
C HIS A 21 -6.76 -0.37 2.63
N PHE A 22 -7.20 0.49 1.71
CA PHE A 22 -8.17 1.55 1.99
C PHE A 22 -9.59 1.13 1.59
N GLU A 23 -10.59 1.70 2.27
CA GLU A 23 -11.99 1.55 1.86
C GLU A 23 -12.23 2.25 0.52
N GLU A 24 -12.75 1.48 -0.44
CA GLU A 24 -12.79 1.83 -1.86
C GLU A 24 -13.68 3.05 -2.11
N VAL A 25 -14.86 3.12 -1.49
CA VAL A 25 -15.82 4.21 -1.67
C VAL A 25 -15.26 5.52 -1.15
N SER A 26 -14.56 5.51 -0.03
CA SER A 26 -13.89 6.65 0.58
C SER A 26 -12.83 7.22 -0.35
N ILE A 27 -11.98 6.35 -0.93
CA ILE A 27 -11.00 6.76 -1.93
C ILE A 27 -11.67 7.32 -3.18
N ALA A 28 -12.69 6.63 -3.69
CA ALA A 28 -13.41 7.01 -4.90
C ALA A 28 -14.10 8.38 -4.73
N ARG A 29 -14.65 8.67 -3.55
CA ARG A 29 -15.24 9.98 -3.20
C ARG A 29 -14.17 11.06 -3.09
N THR A 30 -13.08 10.78 -2.37
CA THR A 30 -12.01 11.74 -2.09
C THR A 30 -11.29 12.17 -3.37
N ARG A 31 -10.92 11.22 -4.24
CA ARG A 31 -10.23 11.57 -5.50
C ARG A 31 -11.09 12.43 -6.43
N ARG A 32 -12.41 12.18 -6.47
CA ARG A 32 -13.35 12.96 -7.30
C ARG A 32 -13.56 14.36 -6.74
N ARG A 33 -13.76 14.45 -5.42
CA ARG A 33 -13.90 15.74 -4.70
C ARG A 33 -12.73 16.67 -4.96
N HIS A 34 -11.51 16.15 -4.88
CA HIS A 34 -10.29 16.95 -5.04
C HIS A 34 -9.76 16.98 -6.49
N ARG A 35 -10.41 16.28 -7.43
CA ARG A 35 -9.96 16.15 -8.83
C ARG A 35 -8.51 15.66 -8.94
N LEU A 36 -8.14 14.66 -8.14
CA LEU A 36 -6.79 14.10 -8.06
C LEU A 36 -6.75 12.63 -8.53
N PRO A 37 -6.83 12.37 -9.85
CA PRO A 37 -6.76 11.02 -10.38
C PRO A 37 -5.30 10.52 -10.43
N SER A 38 -4.77 10.02 -9.31
CA SER A 38 -3.45 9.35 -9.29
C SER A 38 -3.54 7.85 -9.61
N GLU A 39 -2.42 7.25 -10.00
CA GLU A 39 -2.28 5.80 -10.19
C GLU A 39 -2.66 4.99 -8.93
N ALA A 40 -2.31 5.49 -7.74
CA ALA A 40 -2.75 4.91 -6.48
C ALA A 40 -4.28 4.98 -6.31
N SER A 41 -4.89 6.14 -6.56
CA SER A 41 -6.34 6.33 -6.40
C SER A 41 -7.17 5.41 -7.33
N LYS A 42 -6.67 5.15 -8.54
CA LYS A 42 -7.31 4.25 -9.52
C LYS A 42 -7.27 2.78 -9.08
N ARG A 43 -6.20 2.35 -8.40
CA ARG A 43 -6.08 0.99 -7.86
C ARG A 43 -6.96 0.84 -6.63
N PHE A 44 -6.82 1.72 -5.66
CA PHE A 44 -7.58 1.64 -4.42
C PHE A 44 -9.08 1.76 -4.61
N GLU A 45 -9.59 2.58 -5.55
CA GLU A 45 -11.06 2.64 -5.79
C GLU A 45 -11.64 1.36 -6.42
N ARG A 46 -10.80 0.47 -6.97
CA ARG A 46 -11.19 -0.80 -7.59
C ARG A 46 -10.97 -2.00 -6.67
N GLY A 47 -10.47 -1.76 -5.47
CA GLY A 47 -10.00 -2.79 -4.56
C GLY A 47 -8.56 -3.19 -4.85
N VAL A 48 -7.81 -3.41 -3.77
CA VAL A 48 -6.50 -4.06 -3.78
C VAL A 48 -6.63 -5.32 -2.93
N ASP A 49 -5.80 -6.33 -3.17
CA ASP A 49 -5.83 -7.53 -2.32
C ASP A 49 -5.56 -7.13 -0.85
N PRO A 50 -6.47 -7.42 0.10
CA PRO A 50 -6.28 -7.04 1.51
C PRO A 50 -5.16 -7.83 2.20
N GLN A 51 -4.62 -8.89 1.58
CA GLN A 51 -3.59 -9.75 2.17
C GLN A 51 -2.17 -9.37 1.77
N VAL A 52 -1.97 -8.53 0.74
CA VAL A 52 -0.63 -8.32 0.16
C VAL A 52 0.17 -7.18 0.79
N ALA A 53 -0.42 -6.38 1.67
CA ALA A 53 0.22 -5.16 2.19
C ALA A 53 1.58 -5.44 2.85
N ALA A 54 1.65 -6.42 3.75
CA ALA A 54 2.89 -6.78 4.45
C ALA A 54 3.98 -7.26 3.47
N ALA A 55 3.64 -8.17 2.55
CA ALA A 55 4.57 -8.68 1.55
C ALA A 55 5.04 -7.59 0.58
N ALA A 56 4.15 -6.68 0.18
CA ALA A 56 4.48 -5.56 -0.70
C ALA A 56 5.41 -4.55 -0.02
N ALA A 57 5.18 -4.23 1.27
CA ALA A 57 6.06 -3.37 2.05
C ALA A 57 7.46 -4.00 2.17
N GLN A 58 7.53 -5.28 2.53
CA GLN A 58 8.80 -6.00 2.63
C GLN A 58 9.56 -6.00 1.31
N ARG A 59 8.87 -6.27 0.19
CA ARG A 59 9.49 -6.24 -1.14
C ARG A 59 10.02 -4.85 -1.51
N ALA A 60 9.32 -3.78 -1.13
CA ALA A 60 9.78 -2.42 -1.35
C ALA A 60 11.05 -2.10 -0.53
N VAL A 61 11.11 -2.56 0.73
CA VAL A 61 12.29 -2.41 1.59
C VAL A 61 13.49 -3.16 1.00
N GLU A 62 13.33 -4.43 0.62
CA GLU A 62 14.40 -5.22 -0.02
C GLU A 62 14.97 -4.53 -1.26
N LEU A 63 14.09 -4.00 -2.11
CA LEU A 63 14.51 -3.26 -3.30
C LEU A 63 15.26 -1.96 -2.96
N LEU A 64 14.88 -1.28 -1.88
CA LEU A 64 15.61 -0.10 -1.43
C LEU A 64 17.01 -0.46 -0.91
N GLU A 65 17.14 -1.55 -0.16
CA GLU A 65 18.45 -2.05 0.28
C GLU A 65 19.34 -2.42 -0.92
N GLU A 66 18.79 -3.18 -1.87
CA GLU A 66 19.50 -3.63 -3.08
C GLU A 66 19.96 -2.45 -3.95
N LEU A 67 19.08 -1.49 -4.21
CA LEU A 67 19.29 -0.47 -5.24
C LEU A 67 19.95 0.81 -4.72
N SER A 68 19.84 1.10 -3.42
CA SER A 68 20.35 2.35 -2.83
C SER A 68 21.42 2.15 -1.75
N GLY A 69 21.65 0.91 -1.30
CA GLY A 69 22.50 0.64 -0.15
C GLY A 69 21.89 1.10 1.18
N ALA A 70 20.58 1.39 1.19
CA ALA A 70 19.83 1.59 2.43
C ALA A 70 19.90 0.35 3.32
N ARG A 71 19.57 0.53 4.60
CA ARG A 71 19.47 -0.57 5.56
C ARG A 71 18.08 -0.53 6.18
N ALA A 72 17.44 -1.68 6.25
CA ALA A 72 16.22 -1.85 7.03
C ALA A 72 16.54 -1.71 8.53
N GLU A 73 15.68 -0.97 9.23
CA GLU A 73 15.64 -1.01 10.70
C GLU A 73 14.72 -2.15 11.15
N ASP A 74 14.94 -2.65 12.36
CA ASP A 74 14.10 -3.69 12.94
C ASP A 74 12.70 -3.14 13.27
N GLY A 75 11.69 -3.97 13.01
CA GLY A 75 10.31 -3.72 13.43
C GLY A 75 9.37 -3.32 12.29
N VAL A 76 8.10 -3.72 12.44
CA VAL A 76 7.02 -3.43 11.50
C VAL A 76 5.80 -3.03 12.31
N THR A 77 5.04 -2.06 11.80
CA THR A 77 3.69 -1.77 12.30
C THR A 77 2.68 -2.38 11.35
N ASP A 78 1.92 -3.36 11.84
CA ASP A 78 0.80 -3.97 11.12
C ASP A 78 -0.48 -3.79 11.94
N VAL A 79 -1.48 -3.14 11.34
CA VAL A 79 -2.73 -2.80 12.00
C VAL A 79 -3.90 -3.14 11.09
N GLY A 80 -4.82 -3.92 11.65
CA GLY A 80 -6.04 -4.35 10.98
C GLY A 80 -6.13 -5.86 10.89
N THR A 81 -7.17 -6.36 10.22
CA THR A 81 -7.31 -7.78 9.95
C THR A 81 -7.86 -7.95 8.54
N ALA A 82 -7.10 -8.65 7.69
CA ALA A 82 -7.51 -8.92 6.33
C ALA A 82 -8.75 -9.83 6.30
N VAL A 83 -9.71 -9.49 5.43
CA VAL A 83 -10.90 -10.32 5.22
C VAL A 83 -10.47 -11.62 4.52
N LYS A 84 -10.91 -12.76 5.04
CA LYS A 84 -10.65 -14.06 4.41
C LYS A 84 -11.56 -14.24 3.18
N PRO A 85 -11.05 -14.79 2.06
CA PRO A 85 -11.88 -15.12 0.92
C PRO A 85 -13.04 -16.03 1.31
N ARG A 86 -14.20 -15.79 0.71
CA ARG A 86 -15.36 -16.67 0.89
C ARG A 86 -15.07 -18.03 0.29
N GLN A 87 -15.25 -19.09 1.07
CA GLN A 87 -15.21 -20.46 0.55
C GLN A 87 -16.43 -20.72 -0.35
N ILE A 88 -16.17 -21.35 -1.50
CA ILE A 88 -17.18 -21.73 -2.47
C ILE A 88 -17.10 -23.25 -2.65
N THR A 89 -18.17 -23.97 -2.32
CA THR A 89 -18.27 -25.40 -2.58
C THR A 89 -18.55 -25.62 -4.06
N LEU A 90 -17.68 -26.40 -4.71
CA LEU A 90 -17.88 -26.82 -6.09
C LEU A 90 -18.33 -28.29 -6.08
N PRO A 91 -19.54 -28.63 -6.55
CA PRO A 91 -19.96 -30.02 -6.65
C PRO A 91 -19.09 -30.74 -7.68
N VAL A 92 -18.52 -31.87 -7.27
CA VAL A 92 -17.92 -32.83 -8.20
C VAL A 92 -19.08 -33.65 -8.75
N GLY A 93 -19.26 -33.64 -10.08
CA GLY A 93 -20.27 -34.47 -10.75
C GLY A 93 -20.07 -35.95 -10.51
#